data_AF-A0A9Q4C6P2-F1
#
_entry.id   AF-A0A9Q4C6P2-F1
#
_cell.length_a   1.000
_cell.length_b   1.000
_cell.length_c   1.000
_cell.angle_alpha   90.00
_cell.angle_beta   90.00
_cell.angle_gamma   90.00
#
_symmetry.space_group_name_H-M   'P 1'
#
loop_
_entity.id
_entity.type
_entity.pdbx_description
1 polymer ?
#
loop_
_entity_poly.entity_id
_entity_poly.type
_entity_poly.pdbx_seq_one_letter_code
_entity_poly.pdbx_strand_id
1 'polypeptide(L)'
;MISHRSFVGSIVFSMPFLVEDGVYEIARHFLGTPVFLVGNFSFVVVVASVLLYRSDIPDVRVHRPIFGLIPRRLVGVLIVSFITAALTMTVWGRLDGVSAPVGFARVSVVWTAASFGAALGDILPGQSGGQDVNDVVRDLLNGD
;
A
#
# COMPACT_ATOMS: atom_id res chain seq x y z
N MET A 1 10.76 -7.91 -1.92
CA MET A 1 11.35 -6.58 -2.10
C MET A 1 10.19 -5.61 -2.21
N ILE A 2 10.14 -4.55 -1.40
CA ILE A 2 9.07 -3.54 -1.46
C ILE A 2 9.39 -2.62 -2.64
N SER A 3 8.46 -2.43 -3.57
CA SER A 3 8.67 -1.57 -4.75
C SER A 3 8.35 -0.11 -4.44
N HIS A 4 9.14 0.84 -4.94
CA HIS A 4 8.82 2.29 -4.86
C HIS A 4 7.46 2.62 -5.47
N ARG A 5 6.97 1.78 -6.40
CA ARG A 5 5.65 1.91 -7.03
C ARG A 5 4.50 1.66 -6.06
N SER A 6 4.68 0.78 -5.06
CA SER A 6 3.67 0.55 -4.04
C SER A 6 3.48 1.80 -3.17
N PHE A 7 4.56 2.52 -2.90
CA PHE A 7 4.48 3.81 -2.21
C PHE A 7 3.71 4.85 -3.04
N VAL A 8 4.07 5.04 -4.31
CA VAL A 8 3.41 6.02 -5.19
C VAL A 8 1.93 5.71 -5.38
N GLY A 9 1.60 4.44 -5.67
CA GLY A 9 0.22 4.02 -5.86
C GLY A 9 -0.63 4.27 -4.62
N SER A 10 -0.07 4.05 -3.42
CA SER A 10 -0.76 4.31 -2.16
C SER A 10 -1.19 5.77 -2.01
N ILE A 11 -0.30 6.71 -2.34
CA ILE A 11 -0.57 8.15 -2.22
C ILE A 11 -1.70 8.56 -3.16
N VAL A 12 -1.61 8.15 -4.44
CA VAL A 12 -2.54 8.59 -5.49
C VAL A 12 -3.96 8.13 -5.17
N PHE A 13 -4.14 6.87 -4.76
CA PHE A 13 -5.47 6.33 -4.47
C PHE A 13 -6.04 6.80 -3.13
N SER A 14 -5.22 7.12 -2.14
CA SER A 14 -5.71 7.61 -0.85
C SER A 14 -6.06 9.11 -0.85
N MET A 15 -5.58 9.87 -1.83
CA MET A 15 -5.70 11.33 -1.87
C MET A 15 -7.15 11.85 -1.80
N PRO A 16 -8.13 11.29 -2.54
CA PRO A 16 -9.52 11.74 -2.44
C PRO A 16 -10.08 11.58 -1.01
N PHE A 17 -9.81 10.43 -0.38
CA PHE A 17 -10.26 10.12 0.97
C PHE A 17 -9.61 11.02 2.03
N LEU A 18 -8.38 11.49 1.79
CA LEU A 18 -7.71 12.44 2.70
C LEU A 18 -8.41 13.80 2.75
N VAL A 19 -9.12 14.17 1.67
CA VAL A 19 -9.80 15.46 1.55
C VAL A 19 -11.28 15.35 1.97
N GLU A 20 -11.89 14.19 1.79
CA GLU A 20 -13.32 13.96 1.99
C GLU A 20 -13.72 13.74 3.47
N ASP A 21 -14.83 14.37 3.88
CA ASP A 21 -15.33 14.26 5.25
C ASP A 21 -16.00 12.91 5.58
N GLY A 22 -16.28 12.09 4.56
CA GLY A 22 -16.83 10.74 4.74
C GLY A 22 -15.95 9.83 5.63
N VAL A 23 -14.63 10.07 5.66
CA VAL A 23 -13.69 9.32 6.52
C VAL A 23 -14.04 9.43 8.00
N TYR A 24 -14.50 10.59 8.45
CA TYR A 24 -14.83 10.84 9.85
C TYR A 24 -16.11 10.13 10.26
N GLU A 25 -17.08 10.03 9.36
CA GLU A 25 -18.34 9.32 9.59
C GLU A 25 -18.11 7.81 9.69
N ILE A 26 -17.34 7.25 8.75
CA ILE A 26 -16.99 5.83 8.74
C ILE A 26 -16.17 5.48 10.00
N ALA A 27 -15.20 6.33 10.39
CA ALA A 27 -14.41 6.12 11.60
C ALA A 27 -15.27 6.13 12.87
N ARG A 28 -16.28 7.02 12.96
CA ARG A 28 -17.24 7.02 14.07
C ARG A 28 -18.07 5.73 14.11
N HIS A 29 -18.51 5.25 12.95
CA HIS A 29 -19.24 3.98 12.86
C HIS A 29 -18.39 2.79 13.34
N PHE A 30 -17.11 2.74 12.96
CA PHE A 30 -16.16 1.73 13.43
C PHE A 30 -16.00 1.71 14.95
N LEU A 31 -15.93 2.89 15.58
CA LEU A 31 -15.82 2.97 17.04
C LEU A 31 -17.12 2.59 17.75
N GLY A 32 -18.27 2.91 17.16
CA GLY A 32 -19.58 2.50 17.68
C GLY A 32 -19.84 1.01 17.54
N THR A 33 -19.27 0.37 16.52
CA THR A 33 -19.40 -1.07 16.27
C THR A 33 -18.05 -1.68 15.82
N PRO A 34 -17.17 -2.07 16.76
CA PRO A 34 -15.80 -2.51 16.47
C PRO A 34 -15.68 -3.71 15.52
N VAL A 35 -16.74 -4.51 15.35
CA VAL A 35 -16.74 -5.63 14.41
C VAL A 35 -16.50 -5.16 12.97
N PHE A 36 -16.99 -3.97 12.59
CA PHE A 36 -16.79 -3.43 11.25
C PHE A 36 -15.36 -2.92 11.03
N LEU A 37 -14.66 -2.49 12.10
CA LEU A 37 -13.24 -2.17 12.02
C LEU A 37 -12.42 -3.43 11.69
N VAL A 38 -12.68 -4.53 12.41
CA VAL A 38 -12.04 -5.83 12.14
C VAL A 38 -12.42 -6.33 10.74
N GLY A 39 -13.67 -6.12 10.33
CA GLY A 39 -14.15 -6.39 8.98
C GLY A 39 -13.37 -5.63 7.91
N ASN A 40 -13.14 -4.32 8.10
CA ASN A 40 -12.35 -3.49 7.18
C ASN A 40 -10.91 -3.99 7.06
N PHE A 41 -10.24 -4.30 8.18
CA PHE A 41 -8.89 -4.87 8.15
C PHE A 41 -8.84 -6.20 7.41
N SER A 42 -9.80 -7.08 7.69
CA SER A 42 -9.90 -8.38 7.02
C SER A 42 -10.15 -8.21 5.52
N PHE A 43 -11.03 -7.29 5.14
CA PHE A 43 -11.33 -6.94 3.75
C PHE A 43 -10.09 -6.44 3.01
N VAL A 44 -9.35 -5.49 3.60
CA VAL A 44 -8.10 -4.97 3.04
C VAL A 44 -7.08 -6.09 2.81
N VAL A 45 -6.87 -6.94 3.81
CA VAL A 45 -5.93 -8.07 3.71
C VAL A 45 -6.37 -9.04 2.61
N VAL A 46 -7.64 -9.39 2.54
CA VAL A 46 -8.18 -10.31 1.53
C VAL A 46 -8.02 -9.73 0.13
N VAL A 47 -8.44 -8.49 -0.10
CA VAL A 47 -8.35 -7.85 -1.42
C VAL A 47 -6.89 -7.67 -1.83
N ALA A 48 -6.03 -7.15 -0.96
CA ALA A 48 -4.60 -7.02 -1.26
C ALA A 48 -3.97 -8.38 -1.57
N SER A 49 -4.37 -9.44 -0.87
CA SER A 49 -3.93 -10.81 -1.14
C SER A 49 -4.41 -11.30 -2.51
N VAL A 50 -5.68 -11.10 -2.84
CA VAL A 50 -6.24 -11.46 -4.14
C VAL A 50 -5.51 -10.72 -5.26
N LEU A 51 -5.31 -9.41 -5.12
CA LEU A 51 -4.57 -8.61 -6.09
C LEU A 51 -3.14 -9.12 -6.25
N LEU A 52 -2.40 -9.34 -5.16
CA LEU A 52 -0.98 -9.68 -5.25
C LEU A 52 -0.70 -11.14 -5.67
N TYR A 53 -1.61 -12.08 -5.41
CA TYR A 53 -1.36 -13.52 -5.58
C TYR A 53 -2.26 -14.19 -6.61
N ARG A 54 -3.43 -13.64 -6.91
CA ARG A 54 -4.35 -14.19 -7.91
C ARG A 54 -4.21 -13.51 -9.27
N SER A 55 -3.42 -12.44 -9.34
CA SER A 55 -2.96 -11.86 -10.60
C SER A 55 -1.81 -12.72 -11.13
N ASP A 56 -2.10 -13.59 -12.10
CA ASP A 56 -1.14 -14.46 -12.79
C ASP A 56 -0.10 -13.63 -13.57
N ILE A 57 0.88 -13.02 -12.89
CA ILE A 57 2.15 -12.61 -13.51
C ILE A 57 3.17 -13.68 -13.18
N PRO A 58 3.54 -14.56 -14.13
CA PRO A 58 4.57 -15.54 -13.92
C PRO A 58 5.91 -14.85 -13.62
N ASP A 59 6.60 -15.42 -12.63
CA ASP A 59 8.02 -15.24 -12.31
C ASP A 59 8.39 -14.01 -11.43
N VAL A 60 8.46 -14.25 -10.12
CA VAL A 60 9.67 -14.02 -9.33
C VAL A 60 9.62 -14.94 -8.11
N ARG A 61 10.41 -16.01 -8.19
CA ARG A 61 10.69 -16.90 -7.06
C ARG A 61 11.50 -16.14 -6.01
N VAL A 62 10.87 -15.67 -4.94
CA VAL A 62 11.56 -15.53 -3.65
C VAL A 62 10.63 -16.03 -2.53
N HIS A 63 10.61 -17.37 -2.41
CA HIS A 63 9.97 -18.10 -1.33
C HIS A 63 10.83 -18.03 -0.06
N ARG A 64 10.61 -17.02 0.77
CA ARG A 64 10.87 -17.08 2.22
C ARG A 64 9.73 -16.41 2.97
N PRO A 65 8.59 -17.11 3.18
CA PRO A 65 7.48 -16.58 3.96
C PRO A 65 7.92 -16.19 5.38
N ILE A 66 7.33 -15.14 5.94
CA ILE A 66 7.49 -14.81 7.36
C ILE A 66 6.64 -15.82 8.13
N PHE A 67 7.23 -16.53 9.11
CA PHE A 67 6.54 -17.56 9.89
C PHE A 67 5.91 -18.71 9.07
N GLY A 68 6.32 -18.93 7.82
CA GLY A 68 5.77 -20.02 6.99
C GLY A 68 4.36 -19.77 6.42
N LEU A 69 3.57 -18.87 7.00
CA LEU A 69 2.19 -18.58 6.60
C LEU A 69 1.98 -17.25 5.87
N ILE A 70 2.73 -16.19 6.21
CA ILE A 70 2.45 -14.84 5.70
C ILE A 70 3.53 -14.41 4.70
N PRO A 71 3.16 -14.11 3.44
CA PRO A 71 4.10 -13.63 2.45
C PRO A 71 4.71 -12.26 2.81
N ARG A 72 6.04 -12.11 2.68
CA ARG A 72 6.75 -10.84 2.94
C ARG A 72 6.25 -9.66 2.10
N ARG A 73 5.80 -9.93 0.88
CA ARG A 73 5.35 -8.92 -0.09
C ARG A 73 4.04 -8.27 0.36
N LEU A 74 3.07 -9.08 0.79
CA LEU A 74 1.81 -8.60 1.38
C LEU A 74 2.06 -7.71 2.60
N VAL A 75 2.89 -8.18 3.53
CA VAL A 75 3.22 -7.43 4.75
C VAL A 75 3.87 -6.09 4.40
N GLY A 76 4.81 -6.07 3.45
CA GLY A 76 5.44 -4.84 2.99
C GLY A 76 4.44 -3.84 2.39
N VAL A 77 3.54 -4.29 1.52
CA VAL A 77 2.50 -3.46 0.89
C VAL A 77 1.55 -2.88 1.95
N LEU A 78 1.09 -3.70 2.89
CA LEU A 78 0.15 -3.27 3.94
C LEU A 78 0.79 -2.30 4.93
N ILE A 79 2.03 -2.57 5.37
CA ILE A 79 2.76 -1.69 6.31
C ILE A 79 3.08 -0.35 5.64
N VAL A 80 3.61 -0.36 4.42
CA VAL A 80 3.98 0.88 3.71
C VAL A 80 2.75 1.73 3.46
N SER A 81 1.65 1.15 2.97
CA SER A 81 0.41 1.90 2.77
C SER A 81 -0.18 2.45 4.07
N PHE A 82 -0.11 1.70 5.17
CA PHE A 82 -0.60 2.16 6.47
C PHE A 82 0.22 3.33 7.01
N ILE A 83 1.55 3.21 6.96
CA ILE A 83 2.47 4.26 7.37
C ILE A 83 2.28 5.50 6.50
N THR A 84 2.18 5.34 5.18
CA THR A 84 1.91 6.46 4.26
C THR A 84 0.62 7.16 4.64
N ALA A 85 -0.49 6.42 4.81
CA ALA A 85 -1.76 7.00 5.21
C ALA A 85 -1.66 7.75 6.55
N ALA A 86 -1.06 7.14 7.57
CA ALA A 86 -0.86 7.76 8.87
C ALA A 86 -0.03 9.04 8.78
N LEU A 87 1.12 9.00 8.10
CA LEU A 87 2.02 10.14 7.96
C LEU A 87 1.35 11.27 7.18
N THR A 88 0.70 10.99 6.06
CA THR A 88 0.02 12.02 5.28
C THR A 88 -1.12 12.66 6.09
N MET A 89 -1.92 11.87 6.81
CA MET A 89 -2.95 12.40 7.70
C MET A 89 -2.37 13.29 8.81
N THR A 90 -1.23 12.90 9.39
CA THR A 90 -0.53 13.72 10.40
C THR A 90 -0.02 15.03 9.79
N VAL A 91 0.69 14.97 8.65
CA VAL A 91 1.26 16.16 8.00
C VAL A 91 0.17 17.15 7.61
N TRP A 92 -1.02 16.67 7.25
CA TRP A 92 -2.15 17.52 6.83
C TRP A 92 -3.05 17.95 8.00
N GLY A 93 -2.65 17.68 9.25
CA GLY A 93 -3.40 18.07 10.45
C GLY A 93 -4.72 17.32 10.67
N ARG A 94 -4.97 16.22 9.95
CA ARG A 94 -6.23 15.44 10.06
C ARG A 94 -6.34 14.64 11.37
N LEU A 95 -5.22 14.50 12.08
CA LEU A 95 -5.12 13.80 13.37
C LEU A 95 -4.88 14.76 14.54
N ASP A 96 -4.95 16.08 14.32
CA ASP A 96 -4.71 17.05 15.38
C ASP A 96 -5.86 17.04 16.40
N GLY A 97 -5.50 16.96 17.68
CA GLY A 97 -6.45 17.05 18.79
C GLY A 97 -7.41 15.87 18.94
N VAL A 98 -7.20 14.75 18.23
CA VAL A 98 -8.07 13.56 18.36
C VAL A 98 -7.46 12.46 19.20
N SER A 99 -8.31 11.70 19.89
CA SER A 99 -7.87 10.57 20.70
C SER A 99 -7.27 9.46 19.84
N ALA A 100 -6.33 8.69 20.39
CA ALA A 100 -5.64 7.64 19.66
C ALA A 100 -6.58 6.62 18.97
N PRO A 101 -7.70 6.17 19.59
CA PRO A 101 -8.64 5.26 18.92
C PRO A 101 -9.35 5.90 17.72
N VAL A 102 -9.70 7.19 17.81
CA VAL A 102 -10.33 7.93 16.72
C VAL A 102 -9.35 8.13 15.57
N GLY A 103 -8.12 8.51 15.88
CA GLY A 103 -7.06 8.63 14.89
C GLY A 103 -6.81 7.30 14.16
N PHE A 104 -6.70 6.19 14.92
CA PHE A 104 -6.52 4.86 14.34
C PHE A 104 -7.68 4.46 13.41
N ALA A 105 -8.93 4.68 13.83
CA ALA A 105 -10.10 4.39 13.00
C ALA A 105 -10.08 5.20 11.70
N ARG A 106 -9.76 6.49 11.75
CA ARG A 106 -9.63 7.35 10.55
C ARG A 106 -8.54 6.87 9.60
N VAL A 107 -7.35 6.59 10.15
CA VAL A 107 -6.22 6.05 9.36
C VAL A 107 -6.61 4.73 8.71
N SER A 108 -7.36 3.85 9.39
CA SER A 108 -7.79 2.57 8.82
C SER A 108 -8.70 2.70 7.60
N VAL A 109 -9.50 3.77 7.51
CA VAL A 109 -10.36 4.05 6.35
C VAL A 109 -9.52 4.51 5.16
N VAL A 110 -8.63 5.48 5.38
CA VAL A 110 -7.73 5.97 4.33
C VAL A 110 -6.77 4.88 3.86
N TRP A 111 -6.32 4.04 4.79
CA TRP A 111 -5.47 2.88 4.52
C TRP A 111 -6.13 1.89 3.57
N THR A 112 -7.46 1.75 3.58
CA THR A 112 -8.17 0.88 2.62
C THR A 112 -7.85 1.28 1.18
N ALA A 113 -8.02 2.56 0.84
CA ALA A 113 -7.68 3.06 -0.50
C ALA A 113 -6.16 3.02 -0.78
N ALA A 114 -5.34 3.39 0.22
CA ALA A 114 -3.88 3.36 0.11
C ALA A 114 -3.35 1.95 -0.17
N SER A 115 -3.94 0.93 0.44
CA SER A 115 -3.53 -0.47 0.29
C SER A 115 -3.79 -1.01 -1.12
N PHE A 116 -4.88 -0.57 -1.76
CA PHE A 116 -5.21 -0.97 -3.13
C PHE A 116 -4.26 -0.31 -4.12
N GLY A 117 -4.00 0.99 -3.97
CA GLY A 117 -3.00 1.68 -4.75
C GLY A 117 -1.61 1.06 -4.59
N ALA A 118 -1.24 0.68 -3.36
CA ALA A 118 0.02 0.01 -3.09
C ALA A 118 0.13 -1.37 -3.73
N ALA A 119 -0.93 -2.18 -3.63
CA ALA A 119 -0.98 -3.50 -4.24
C ALA A 119 -0.88 -3.39 -5.77
N LEU A 120 -1.66 -2.49 -6.39
CA LEU A 120 -1.63 -2.25 -7.83
C LEU A 120 -0.25 -1.76 -8.29
N GLY A 121 0.34 -0.78 -7.61
CA GLY A 121 1.68 -0.28 -7.94
C GLY A 121 2.76 -1.37 -7.87
N ASP A 122 2.63 -2.29 -6.91
CA ASP A 122 3.55 -3.42 -6.76
C ASP A 122 3.33 -4.51 -7.83
N ILE A 123 2.12 -4.61 -8.41
CA ILE A 123 1.77 -5.54 -9.49
C ILE A 123 2.20 -5.01 -10.86
N LEU A 124 2.20 -3.68 -11.06
CA LEU A 124 2.56 -3.11 -12.37
C LEU A 124 4.01 -3.48 -12.74
N PRO A 125 4.23 -4.10 -13.93
CA PRO A 125 5.56 -4.38 -14.43
C PRO A 125 6.32 -3.07 -14.60
N GLY A 126 7.49 -2.97 -13.97
CA GLY A 126 8.40 -1.88 -14.25
C GLY A 126 9.04 -2.14 -15.61
N GLN A 127 8.93 -1.19 -16.55
CA GLN A 127 9.82 -1.14 -17.71
C GLN A 127 11.24 -0.73 -17.27
N SER A 128 11.81 -1.51 -16.35
CA SER A 128 13.25 -1.51 -16.04
C SER A 128 13.90 -2.70 -16.75
N GLY A 129 13.48 -2.93 -18.00
CA GLY A 129 14.31 -3.58 -19.02
C GLY A 129 15.10 -2.52 -19.80
N GLY A 130 15.39 -1.38 -19.17
CA GLY A 130 16.37 -0.45 -19.71
C GLY A 130 17.72 -1.12 -19.55
N GLN A 131 18.43 -1.31 -20.66
CA GLN A 131 19.87 -1.52 -20.63
C GLN A 131 20.45 -0.68 -19.50
N ASP A 132 21.23 -1.32 -18.62
CA ASP A 132 21.92 -0.56 -17.59
C ASP A 132 22.63 0.59 -18.32
N VAL A 133 22.52 1.84 -17.82
CA VAL A 133 23.16 2.97 -18.52
C VAL A 133 24.65 2.69 -18.72
N ASN A 134 25.22 1.88 -17.83
CA ASN A 134 26.55 1.34 -17.93
C ASN A 134 26.75 0.39 -19.12
N ASP A 135 25.77 -0.43 -19.49
CA ASP A 135 25.77 -1.29 -20.68
C ASP A 135 25.68 -0.44 -21.96
N VAL A 136 24.81 0.58 -21.98
CA VAL A 136 24.70 1.52 -23.12
C VAL A 136 25.99 2.30 -23.33
N VAL A 137 26.58 2.81 -22.25
CA VAL A 137 27.86 3.52 -22.29
C VAL A 137 28.98 2.58 -22.72
N ARG A 138 28.95 1.31 -22.27
CA ARG A 138 29.94 0.31 -22.65
C ARG A 138 29.84 -0.08 -24.12
N ASP A 139 28.65 -0.19 -24.68
CA ASP A 139 28.44 -0.44 -26.12
C ASP A 139 28.93 0.75 -26.97
N LEU A 140 28.61 1.98 -26.55
CA LEU A 140 29.10 3.21 -27.20
C LEU A 140 30.63 3.38 -27.16
N LEU A 141 31.28 2.89 -26.09
CA LEU A 141 32.74 2.93 -25.94
C LEU A 141 33.45 1.79 -26.69
N ASN A 142 32.78 0.65 -26.89
CA ASN A 142 33.37 -0.52 -27.54
C ASN A 142 33.16 -0.56 -29.06
N GLY A 143 32.25 0.26 -29.61
CA GLY A 143 32.18 0.52 -31.04
C GLY A 143 31.67 -0.65 -31.89
N ASP A 144 30.51 -1.21 -31.53
CA ASP A 144 29.63 -1.96 -32.44
C ASP A 144 28.42 -1.11 -32.84
#